data_AF-A0A2V5VXU7-F1
#
_entry.id   AF-A0A2V5VXU7-F1
#
_cell.length_a   1.000
_cell.length_b   1.000
_cell.length_c   1.000
_cell.angle_alpha   90.00
_cell.angle_beta   90.00
_cell.angle_gamma   90.00
#
_symmetry.space_group_name_H-M   'P 1'
#
loop_
_entity.id
_entity.type
_entity.pdbx_description
1 polymer ?
#
loop_
_entity_poly.entity_id
_entity_poly.type
_entity_poly.pdbx_seq_one_letter_code
_entity_poly.pdbx_strand_id
1 'polypeptide(L)'
;MICDEAVSVAKKLGPVQKILSRIGKRVLYKYPGDEGERRGVLKDRAVVPAGRNPTGVHYWHIVDLIEFSDYRECWIRIGYYRRPKERLVFAGQTTSTHRVSQWKRLLVKAAREKQWFRKLLEDVAVELKK
;
A
#
# COMPACT_ATOMS: atom_id res chain seq x y z
N MET A 1 -40.76 4.06 32.23
CA MET A 1 -39.48 4.78 32.09
C MET A 1 -38.37 3.85 32.53
N ILE A 2 -37.69 3.23 31.57
CA ILE A 2 -36.31 2.76 31.73
C ILE A 2 -35.65 3.12 30.40
N CYS A 3 -34.71 4.07 30.46
CA CYS A 3 -33.92 4.49 29.33
C CYS A 3 -32.87 3.41 29.08
N ASP A 4 -32.99 2.69 27.97
CA ASP A 4 -31.87 1.91 27.44
C ASP A 4 -30.82 2.90 26.91
N GLU A 5 -29.75 3.07 27.69
CA GLU A 5 -28.52 3.70 27.22
C GLU A 5 -27.96 2.87 26.06
N ALA A 6 -28.17 3.36 24.84
CA ALA A 6 -27.47 2.88 23.67
C ALA A 6 -25.98 3.23 23.78
N VAL A 7 -25.22 2.42 24.52
CA VAL A 7 -23.76 2.47 24.51
C VAL A 7 -23.28 1.92 23.17
N SER A 8 -23.16 2.81 22.19
CA SER A 8 -22.47 2.55 20.93
C SER A 8 -20.97 2.36 21.19
N VAL A 9 -20.57 1.13 21.53
CA VAL A 9 -19.16 0.76 21.55
C VAL A 9 -18.70 0.62 20.10
N ALA A 10 -18.21 1.70 19.51
CA ALA A 10 -17.57 1.66 18.20
C ALA A 10 -16.45 0.60 18.20
N LYS A 11 -16.69 -0.53 17.54
CA LYS A 11 -15.75 -1.65 17.46
C LYS A 11 -14.43 -1.15 16.89
N LYS A 12 -13.35 -1.18 17.69
CA LYS A 12 -12.01 -0.79 17.23
C LYS A 12 -11.62 -1.69 16.07
N LEU A 13 -11.45 -1.10 14.88
CA LEU A 13 -10.97 -1.82 13.70
C LEU A 13 -9.59 -2.44 13.97
N GLY A 14 -9.40 -3.68 13.50
CA GLY A 14 -8.09 -4.32 13.47
C GLY A 14 -7.11 -3.59 12.54
N PRO A 15 -5.80 -3.89 12.60
CA PRO A 15 -4.79 -3.20 11.81
C PRO A 15 -5.07 -3.23 10.30
N VAL A 16 -5.44 -4.38 9.75
CA VAL A 16 -5.73 -4.54 8.32
C VAL A 16 -6.95 -3.70 7.92
N GLN A 17 -8.03 -3.74 8.69
CA GLN A 17 -9.22 -2.92 8.41
C GLN A 17 -8.91 -1.43 8.49
N LYS A 18 -8.07 -0.99 9.43
CA LYS A 18 -7.59 0.40 9.49
C LYS A 18 -6.79 0.79 8.25
N ILE A 19 -5.91 -0.09 7.75
CA ILE A 19 -5.12 0.16 6.54
C ILE A 19 -6.03 0.28 5.31
N LEU A 20 -6.99 -0.64 5.17
CA LEU A 20 -7.96 -0.67 4.06
C LEU A 20 -8.95 0.48 4.12
N SER A 21 -9.32 0.98 5.31
CA SER A 21 -10.22 2.14 5.48
C SER A 21 -9.70 3.44 4.83
N ARG A 22 -8.45 3.44 4.36
CA ARG A 22 -7.84 4.54 3.63
C ARG A 22 -8.22 4.58 2.14
N ILE A 23 -8.77 3.50 1.58
CA ILE A 23 -9.29 3.48 0.21
C ILE A 23 -10.36 4.57 0.06
N GLY A 24 -10.36 5.26 -1.08
CA GLY A 24 -11.22 6.41 -1.38
C GLY A 24 -10.81 7.71 -0.67
N LYS A 25 -9.78 7.70 0.19
CA LYS A 25 -9.30 8.92 0.86
C LYS A 25 -8.24 9.65 0.04
N ARG A 26 -8.13 10.96 0.28
CA ARG A 26 -7.10 11.81 -0.32
C ARG A 26 -5.70 11.32 0.08
N VAL A 27 -4.80 11.35 -0.89
CA VAL A 27 -3.37 11.10 -0.72
C VAL A 27 -2.63 12.38 -1.06
N LEU A 28 -1.73 12.77 -0.15
CA LEU A 28 -0.69 13.76 -0.42
C LEU A 28 0.63 12.99 -0.56
N TYR A 29 1.32 13.19 -1.67
CA TYR A 29 2.61 12.59 -1.94
C TYR A 29 3.63 13.70 -2.14
N LYS A 30 4.65 13.76 -1.30
CA LYS A 30 5.73 14.75 -1.39
C LYS A 30 6.99 14.04 -1.86
N TYR A 31 7.52 14.44 -3.00
CA TYR A 31 8.84 13.98 -3.42
C TYR A 31 9.91 14.61 -2.52
N PRO A 32 11.03 13.93 -2.26
CA PRO A 32 12.17 14.54 -1.58
C PRO A 32 12.62 15.83 -2.30
N GLY A 33 13.21 16.76 -1.56
CA GLY A 33 13.73 18.01 -2.13
C GLY A 33 12.65 19.01 -2.56
N ASP A 34 12.86 19.64 -3.71
CA ASP A 34 12.08 20.73 -4.30
C ASP A 34 11.15 20.27 -5.45
N GLU A 35 11.00 18.95 -5.65
CA GLU A 35 10.17 18.33 -6.69
C GLU A 35 8.65 18.53 -6.50
N GLY A 36 8.24 19.21 -5.42
CA GLY A 36 6.85 19.57 -5.14
C GLY A 36 5.99 18.46 -4.54
N GLU A 37 4.69 18.72 -4.52
CA GLU A 37 3.68 17.84 -3.93
C GLU A 37 2.65 17.41 -4.98
N ARG A 38 2.18 16.17 -4.86
CA ARG A 38 1.14 15.58 -5.72
C ARG A 38 -0.07 15.22 -4.87
N ARG A 39 -1.26 15.59 -5.37
CA ARG A 39 -2.54 15.34 -4.69
C ARG A 39 -3.40 14.40 -5.51
N GLY A 40 -3.96 13.40 -4.86
CA GLY A 40 -4.74 12.37 -5.52
C GLY A 40 -5.67 11.61 -4.58
N VAL A 41 -6.21 10.50 -5.08
CA VAL A 41 -7.09 9.59 -4.35
C VAL A 41 -6.51 8.19 -4.38
N LEU A 42 -6.52 7.50 -3.22
CA LEU A 42 -6.22 6.07 -3.15
C LEU A 42 -7.42 5.30 -3.72
N LYS A 43 -7.32 4.85 -4.97
CA LYS A 43 -8.40 4.14 -5.67
C LYS A 43 -8.59 2.73 -5.14
N ASP A 44 -7.48 2.05 -4.86
CA ASP A 44 -7.49 0.68 -4.36
C ASP A 44 -6.20 0.35 -3.59
N ARG A 45 -6.22 -0.71 -2.80
CA ARG A 45 -5.09 -1.18 -2.01
C ARG A 45 -5.17 -2.69 -1.72
N ALA A 46 -4.09 -3.39 -2.04
CA ALA A 46 -3.80 -4.69 -1.44
C ALA A 46 -2.99 -4.54 -0.15
N VAL A 47 -3.23 -5.43 0.83
CA VAL A 47 -2.49 -5.48 2.11
C VAL A 47 -2.03 -6.91 2.37
N VAL A 48 -0.72 -7.11 2.53
CA VAL A 48 -0.11 -8.41 2.81
C VAL A 48 0.59 -8.36 4.18
N PRO A 49 0.15 -9.13 5.19
CA PRO A 49 0.86 -9.23 6.47
C PRO A 49 2.28 -9.77 6.26
N ALA A 50 3.28 -9.07 6.79
CA ALA A 50 4.70 -9.44 6.65
C ALA A 50 5.29 -10.04 7.94
N GLY A 51 4.42 -10.41 8.88
CA GLY A 51 4.83 -10.97 10.17
C GLY A 51 5.44 -9.94 11.12
N ARG A 52 6.25 -10.44 12.06
CA ARG A 52 6.90 -9.68 13.13
C ARG A 52 8.40 -9.71 12.89
N ASN A 53 9.06 -8.55 12.95
CA ASN A 53 10.51 -8.50 12.88
C ASN A 53 11.15 -8.98 14.20
N PRO A 54 12.49 -9.17 14.26
CA PRO A 54 13.17 -9.64 15.47
C PRO A 54 12.99 -8.73 16.70
N THR A 55 12.74 -7.43 16.50
CA THR A 55 12.48 -6.47 17.59
C THR A 55 11.02 -6.41 18.01
N GLY A 56 10.19 -7.28 17.45
CA GLY A 56 8.80 -7.45 17.85
C GLY A 56 7.80 -6.52 17.17
N VAL A 57 8.21 -5.76 16.16
CA VAL A 57 7.37 -4.84 15.39
C VAL A 57 6.67 -5.59 14.26
N HIS A 58 5.36 -5.40 14.14
CA HIS A 58 4.57 -5.97 13.04
C HIS A 58 4.61 -5.11 11.79
N TYR A 59 4.62 -5.75 10.62
CA TYR A 59 4.65 -5.12 9.31
C TYR A 59 3.52 -5.60 8.40
N TRP A 60 3.07 -4.70 7.52
CA TRP A 60 2.12 -5.00 6.44
C TRP A 60 2.60 -4.32 5.16
N HIS A 61 2.93 -5.11 4.14
CA HIS A 61 3.21 -4.58 2.81
C HIS A 61 1.90 -4.13 2.16
N ILE A 62 2.01 -3.10 1.33
CA ILE A 62 0.87 -2.58 0.56
C ILE A 62 1.25 -2.40 -0.91
N VAL A 63 0.26 -2.58 -1.76
CA VAL A 63 0.29 -2.15 -3.16
C VAL A 63 -0.91 -1.25 -3.36
N ASP A 64 -0.66 0.03 -3.58
CA ASP A 64 -1.68 1.06 -3.78
C ASP A 64 -1.87 1.33 -5.26
N LEU A 65 -3.11 1.55 -5.68
CA LEU A 65 -3.46 2.20 -6.94
C LEU A 65 -3.93 3.62 -6.64
N ILE A 66 -3.24 4.62 -7.20
CA ILE A 66 -3.46 6.04 -6.91
C ILE A 66 -3.78 6.78 -8.20
N GLU A 67 -4.80 7.63 -8.14
CA GLU A 67 -5.13 8.57 -9.20
C GLU A 67 -4.73 9.97 -8.74
N PHE A 68 -3.71 10.56 -9.37
CA PHE A 68 -3.29 11.93 -9.10
C PHE A 68 -4.03 12.90 -10.02
N SER A 69 -4.45 14.04 -9.47
CA SER A 69 -5.38 14.97 -10.14
C SER A 69 -4.84 15.52 -11.47
N ASP A 70 -3.51 15.71 -11.56
CA ASP A 70 -2.87 16.32 -12.73
C ASP A 70 -2.46 15.27 -13.79
N TYR A 71 -2.83 14.00 -13.62
CA TYR A 71 -2.36 12.89 -14.45
C TYR A 71 -3.52 12.00 -14.90
N ARG A 72 -3.53 11.66 -16.19
CA ARG A 72 -4.50 10.70 -16.75
C ARG A 72 -4.22 9.26 -16.35
N GLU A 73 -2.95 8.92 -16.15
CA GLU A 73 -2.52 7.57 -15.83
C GLU A 73 -2.52 7.33 -14.31
N CYS A 74 -3.02 6.18 -13.88
CA CYS A 74 -2.88 5.73 -12.50
C CYS A 74 -1.42 5.43 -12.14
N TRP A 75 -1.13 5.50 -10.85
CA TRP A 75 0.17 5.25 -10.26
C TRP A 75 0.09 4.08 -9.31
N ILE A 76 1.14 3.27 -9.27
CA ILE A 76 1.29 2.22 -8.27
C ILE A 76 2.28 2.72 -7.23
N ARG A 77 1.91 2.58 -5.95
CA ARG A 77 2.83 2.76 -4.83
C ARG A 77 3.02 1.45 -4.08
N ILE A 78 4.26 0.98 -4.02
CA ILE A 78 4.66 -0.13 -3.14
C ILE A 78 5.25 0.46 -1.86
N GLY A 79 4.75 0.01 -0.73
CA GLY A 79 5.15 0.51 0.59
C GLY A 79 4.82 -0.44 1.71
N TYR A 80 4.86 0.04 2.95
CA TYR A 80 4.44 -0.74 4.09
C TYR A 80 3.94 0.12 5.26
N TYR A 81 3.14 -0.50 6.11
CA TYR A 81 2.85 -0.04 7.47
C TYR A 81 3.70 -0.82 8.47
N ARG A 82 4.05 -0.17 9.57
CA ARG A 82 4.68 -0.80 10.74
C ARG A 82 3.90 -0.44 12.00
N ARG A 83 3.91 -1.32 13.00
CA ARG A 83 3.28 -1.06 14.30
C ARG A 83 4.28 -1.16 15.45
N PRO A 84 5.15 -0.15 15.64
CA PRO A 84 5.97 -0.09 16.84
C PRO A 84 5.08 0.18 18.06
N LYS A 85 5.21 -0.64 19.11
CA LYS A 85 4.31 -0.63 20.26
C LYS A 85 2.86 -0.78 19.78
N GLU A 86 1.99 0.20 20.04
CA GLU A 86 0.58 0.10 19.67
C GLU A 86 0.17 0.94 18.46
N ARG A 87 1.06 1.81 17.96
CA ARG A 87 0.73 2.79 16.92
C ARG A 87 0.98 2.24 15.53
N LEU A 88 -0.05 2.24 14.69
CA LEU A 88 0.06 1.90 13.28
C LEU A 88 0.59 3.11 12.50
N VAL A 89 1.73 2.96 11.83
CA VAL A 89 2.46 4.04 11.15
C VAL A 89 2.69 3.65 9.69
N PHE A 90 2.36 4.55 8.77
CA PHE A 90 2.72 4.39 7.36
C PHE A 90 4.16 4.85 7.13
N ALA A 91 5.01 4.00 6.54
CA ALA A 91 6.41 4.32 6.27
C ALA A 91 6.55 5.07 4.92
N GLY A 92 6.00 6.28 4.85
CA GLY A 92 5.87 7.03 3.58
C GLY A 92 7.19 7.34 2.86
N GLN A 93 8.27 7.58 3.62
CA GLN A 93 9.60 7.89 3.05
C GLN A 93 10.24 6.72 2.31
N THR A 94 9.87 5.48 2.62
CA THR A 94 10.46 4.28 2.00
C THR A 94 9.51 3.65 0.98
N THR A 95 8.74 4.48 0.28
CA THR A 95 7.82 4.00 -0.76
C THR A 95 8.38 4.26 -2.14
N SER A 96 8.10 3.33 -3.07
CA SER A 96 8.36 3.54 -4.49
C SER A 96 7.03 3.82 -5.16
N THR A 97 6.90 4.98 -5.79
CA THR A 97 5.66 5.46 -6.42
C THR A 97 5.95 5.89 -7.84
N HIS A 98 5.37 5.18 -8.81
CA HIS A 98 5.57 5.44 -10.24
C HIS A 98 4.28 5.18 -11.01
N ARG A 99 4.20 5.71 -12.24
CA ARG A 99 3.12 5.40 -13.18
C ARG A 99 3.06 3.90 -13.46
N VAL A 100 1.87 3.37 -13.76
CA VAL A 100 1.67 1.95 -14.11
C VAL A 100 2.59 1.53 -15.27
N SER A 101 2.74 2.37 -16.28
CA SER A 101 3.62 2.18 -17.44
C SER A 101 5.10 2.07 -17.05
N GLN A 102 5.55 2.87 -16.09
CA GLN A 102 6.91 2.82 -15.56
C GLN A 102 7.15 1.54 -14.78
N TRP A 103 6.19 1.09 -13.97
CA TRP A 103 6.24 -0.21 -13.31
C TRP A 103 6.32 -1.36 -14.31
N LYS A 104 5.46 -1.36 -15.34
CA LYS A 104 5.53 -2.36 -16.41
C LYS A 104 6.90 -2.40 -17.06
N ARG A 105 7.47 -1.23 -17.41
CA ARG A 105 8.81 -1.14 -18.00
C ARG A 105 9.88 -1.70 -17.06
N LEU A 106 9.82 -1.37 -15.77
CA LEU A 106 10.75 -1.87 -14.74
C LEU A 106 10.70 -3.39 -14.65
N LEU A 107 9.50 -3.96 -14.50
CA LEU A 107 9.30 -5.41 -14.36
C LEU A 107 9.77 -6.17 -15.60
N VAL A 108 9.42 -5.69 -16.80
CA VAL A 108 9.85 -6.30 -18.07
C VAL A 108 11.36 -6.23 -18.23
N LYS A 109 11.99 -5.09 -17.94
CA LYS A 109 13.45 -4.96 -18.04
C LYS A 109 14.15 -5.91 -17.07
N ALA A 110 13.74 -5.93 -15.80
CA ALA A 110 14.31 -6.82 -14.79
C ALA A 110 14.16 -8.30 -15.19
N ALA A 111 12.99 -8.71 -15.70
CA ALA A 111 12.75 -10.08 -16.14
C ALA A 111 13.59 -10.47 -17.37
N ARG A 112 13.86 -9.53 -18.29
CA ARG A 112 14.74 -9.79 -19.43
C ARG A 112 16.20 -9.96 -19.01
N GLU A 113 16.64 -9.24 -17.98
CA GLU A 113 18.04 -9.22 -17.55
C GLU A 113 18.37 -10.27 -16.48
N LYS A 114 17.37 -10.69 -15.69
CA LYS A 114 17.57 -11.53 -14.50
C LYS A 114 16.64 -12.74 -14.56
N GLN A 115 17.20 -13.89 -14.90
CA GLN A 115 16.43 -15.13 -15.07
C GLN A 115 15.67 -15.54 -13.80
N TRP A 116 16.25 -15.33 -12.61
CA TRP A 116 15.58 -15.62 -11.34
C TRP A 116 14.32 -14.75 -11.14
N PHE A 117 14.35 -13.49 -11.58
CA PHE A 117 13.20 -12.59 -11.45
C PHE A 117 12.12 -12.92 -12.48
N ARG A 118 12.54 -13.32 -13.69
CA ARG A 118 11.61 -13.83 -14.70
C ARG A 118 10.83 -15.05 -14.20
N LYS A 119 11.55 -16.04 -13.64
CA LYS A 119 10.93 -17.24 -13.06
C LYS A 119 9.91 -16.88 -11.98
N LEU A 120 10.27 -15.95 -11.07
CA LEU A 120 9.32 -15.45 -10.07
C LEU A 120 8.03 -14.91 -10.69
N LEU A 121 8.12 -14.09 -11.75
CA LEU A 121 6.92 -13.55 -12.41
C LEU A 121 6.11 -14.63 -13.13
N GLU A 122 6.78 -15.62 -13.72
CA GLU A 122 6.14 -16.77 -14.37
C GLU A 122 5.40 -17.63 -13.33
N ASP A 123 6.03 -17.92 -12.19
CA ASP A 123 5.43 -18.66 -11.08
C ASP A 123 4.20 -17.93 -10.51
N VAL A 124 4.30 -16.61 -10.30
CA VAL A 124 3.16 -15.77 -9.91
C VAL A 124 2.03 -15.87 -10.94
N ALA A 125 2.34 -15.81 -12.24
CA ALA A 125 1.33 -15.92 -13.29
C ALA A 125 0.67 -17.30 -13.35
N VAL A 126 1.38 -18.37 -12.96
CA VAL A 126 0.82 -19.72 -12.81
C VAL A 126 -0.08 -19.79 -11.58
N GLU A 127 0.34 -19.23 -10.45
CA GLU A 127 -0.43 -19.22 -9.21
C GLU A 127 -1.76 -18.47 -9.36
N LEU A 128 -1.77 -17.34 -10.08
CA LEU A 128 -2.98 -16.53 -10.33
C LEU A 128 -4.00 -17.18 -11.27
N LYS A 129 -3.66 -18.30 -11.93
CA LYS A 129 -4.59 -19.08 -12.78
C LYS A 129 -5.28 -20.22 -12.03
N LYS A 130 -4.86 -20.49 -10.80
CA LYS A 130 -5.50 -21.47 -9.92
C LYS A 130 -6.75 -20.87 -9.29
#